data_AF-A0A1A6AGS3-F1
#
_entry.id   AF-A0A1A6AGS3-F1
#
_cell.length_a   1.000
_cell.length_b   1.000
_cell.length_c   1.000
_cell.angle_alpha   90.00
_cell.angle_beta   90.00
_cell.angle_gamma   90.00
#
_symmetry.space_group_name_H-M   'P 1'
#
loop_
_entity.id
_entity.type
_entity.pdbx_description
1 polymer ?
#
loop_
_entity_poly.entity_id
_entity_poly.type
_entity_poly.pdbx_seq_one_letter_code
_entity_poly.pdbx_strand_id
1 'polypeptide(L)'
;MLSSIRRLAVLGLVAASSVLAKGSIGIKQGKVAVTSPDGLGDATYTLKEPTPLPSPIALSEGSTFKLSFSVIDTATGEGVFPQQAHLLFEDPKGDDVTLPVTVKSNGKAQLTINTAKPHPSLLSTHGSFHLTLLLSSLDSLTPLSYPLGELSLPSSILTPLARKRHDLPPRQGDPAFHPQQEIFHTFKEDPKTVGWTLSIIGTVVTLAPWTVLLGLLGKLSPSLSFQTPPTSSYVFLLVLAALEALIFVYWLKLKLYHLLPAFLGLSVVATWTGIIALRELRTRRLKAGGAP
;
A
#
# COMPACT_ATOMS: atom_id res chain seq x y z
N MET A 1 -83.80 -57.70 -4.57
CA MET A 1 -83.26 -56.50 -5.23
C MET A 1 -81.74 -56.66 -5.26
N LEU A 2 -81.16 -57.25 -6.32
CA LEU A 2 -80.56 -56.57 -7.49
C LEU A 2 -79.58 -55.47 -7.03
N SER A 3 -78.27 -55.45 -7.31
CA SER A 3 -77.46 -55.89 -8.46
C SER A 3 -75.96 -55.90 -8.03
N SER A 4 -75.17 -56.95 -8.30
CA SER A 4 -74.30 -57.17 -9.48
C SER A 4 -73.00 -56.36 -9.58
N ILE A 5 -71.87 -57.02 -9.24
CA ILE A 5 -70.71 -57.32 -10.11
C ILE A 5 -70.15 -56.18 -10.99
N ARG A 6 -68.92 -55.76 -10.67
CA ARG A 6 -67.81 -55.54 -11.62
C ARG A 6 -66.52 -56.02 -10.92
N ARG A 7 -65.86 -57.12 -11.34
CA ARG A 7 -64.94 -57.25 -12.49
C ARG A 7 -63.88 -56.14 -12.46
N LEU A 8 -62.56 -56.33 -12.56
CA LEU A 8 -61.74 -57.47 -12.97
C LEU A 8 -60.27 -57.06 -12.67
N ALA A 9 -59.41 -58.05 -12.49
CA ALA A 9 -57.94 -58.04 -12.50
C ALA A 9 -57.19 -56.75 -12.90
N VAL A 10 -56.17 -56.39 -12.10
CA VAL A 10 -54.89 -55.96 -12.67
C VAL A 10 -53.75 -56.66 -11.92
N LEU A 11 -53.32 -57.76 -12.54
CA LEU A 11 -52.05 -58.44 -12.32
C LEU A 11 -50.92 -57.55 -12.89
N GLY A 12 -49.79 -57.50 -12.18
CA GLY A 12 -48.44 -57.48 -12.76
C GLY A 12 -48.06 -56.37 -13.75
N LEU A 13 -47.25 -55.42 -13.27
CA LEU A 13 -46.17 -54.87 -14.08
C LEU A 13 -44.94 -54.63 -13.18
N VAL A 14 -44.20 -55.70 -12.91
CA VAL A 14 -42.81 -55.60 -12.46
C VAL A 14 -42.03 -55.13 -13.69
N ALA A 15 -41.81 -53.81 -13.79
CA ALA A 15 -40.87 -53.27 -14.75
C ALA A 15 -39.46 -53.66 -14.28
N ALA A 16 -38.94 -54.74 -14.86
CA ALA A 16 -37.51 -55.03 -14.85
C ALA A 16 -36.82 -53.93 -15.63
N SER A 17 -36.41 -52.86 -14.94
CA SER A 17 -35.40 -51.94 -15.45
C SER A 17 -34.11 -52.74 -15.58
N SER A 18 -33.84 -53.22 -16.80
CA SER A 18 -32.53 -53.70 -17.19
C SER A 18 -31.55 -52.55 -16.97
N VAL A 19 -30.82 -52.60 -15.87
CA VAL A 19 -29.60 -51.83 -15.68
C VAL A 19 -28.66 -52.33 -16.77
N LEU A 20 -28.65 -51.66 -17.92
CA LEU A 20 -27.51 -51.71 -18.83
C LEU A 20 -26.32 -51.35 -17.94
N ALA A 21 -25.41 -52.30 -17.77
CA ALA A 21 -24.15 -52.05 -17.11
C ALA A 21 -23.49 -50.87 -17.82
N LYS A 22 -23.56 -49.68 -17.21
CA LYS A 22 -22.90 -48.49 -17.73
C LYS A 22 -21.41 -48.83 -17.76
N GLY A 23 -20.77 -48.68 -18.92
CA GLY A 23 -19.32 -48.83 -19.02
C GLY A 23 -18.63 -47.92 -17.99
N SER A 24 -17.54 -48.37 -17.39
CA SER A 24 -16.79 -47.54 -16.43
C SER A 24 -15.67 -46.79 -17.12
N ILE A 25 -15.46 -45.54 -16.72
CA ILE A 25 -14.29 -44.78 -17.15
C ILE A 25 -13.07 -45.35 -16.40
N GLY A 26 -12.04 -45.73 -17.14
CA GLY A 26 -10.76 -46.19 -16.62
C GLY A 26 -9.60 -45.37 -17.18
N ILE A 27 -8.43 -45.53 -16.57
CA ILE A 27 -7.23 -44.82 -16.99
C ILE A 27 -6.18 -45.80 -17.52
N LYS A 28 -5.66 -45.52 -18.71
CA LYS A 28 -4.54 -46.25 -19.31
C LYS A 28 -3.30 -45.37 -19.43
N GLN A 29 -2.13 -45.96 -19.21
CA GLN A 29 -0.83 -45.29 -19.35
C GLN A 29 -0.70 -44.00 -18.52
N GLY A 30 -1.25 -43.99 -17.30
CA GLY A 30 -1.05 -42.89 -16.38
C GLY A 30 0.42 -42.77 -15.97
N LYS A 31 0.98 -41.57 -16.11
CA LYS A 31 2.35 -41.24 -15.72
C LYS A 31 2.36 -39.91 -15.01
N VAL A 32 3.05 -39.86 -13.87
CA VAL A 32 3.39 -38.64 -13.15
C VAL A 32 4.88 -38.42 -13.34
N ALA A 33 5.25 -37.31 -13.97
CA ALA A 33 6.63 -36.89 -14.12
C ALA A 33 6.85 -35.62 -13.29
N VAL A 34 7.83 -35.66 -12.42
CA VAL A 34 8.38 -34.50 -11.72
C VAL A 34 9.69 -34.17 -12.41
N THR A 35 9.85 -32.93 -12.85
CA THR A 35 11.14 -32.45 -13.38
C THR A 35 11.64 -31.29 -12.53
N SER A 36 12.90 -31.36 -12.10
CA SER A 36 13.58 -30.32 -11.34
C SER A 36 14.40 -29.43 -12.30
N PRO A 37 14.55 -28.12 -12.04
CA PRO A 37 15.40 -27.25 -12.87
C PRO A 37 16.86 -27.71 -12.94
N ASP A 38 17.36 -28.37 -11.89
CA ASP A 38 18.74 -28.86 -11.80
C ASP A 38 18.91 -30.28 -12.37
N GLY A 39 17.83 -30.93 -12.81
CA GLY A 39 17.82 -32.31 -13.32
C GLY A 39 18.14 -33.41 -12.29
N LEU A 40 18.53 -33.04 -11.06
CA LEU A 40 18.89 -33.97 -9.98
C LEU A 40 17.68 -34.62 -9.27
N GLY A 41 16.46 -34.18 -9.55
CA GLY A 41 15.23 -34.60 -8.86
C GLY A 41 14.15 -35.18 -9.79
N ASP A 42 14.53 -35.58 -11.00
CA ASP A 42 13.57 -36.05 -12.00
C ASP A 42 13.05 -37.44 -11.64
N ALA A 43 11.75 -37.55 -11.37
CA ALA A 43 11.10 -38.80 -11.01
C ALA A 43 9.90 -39.05 -11.92
N THR A 44 9.84 -40.24 -12.52
CA THR A 44 8.67 -40.68 -13.30
C THR A 44 8.03 -41.87 -12.60
N TYR A 45 6.81 -41.68 -12.14
CA TYR A 45 5.99 -42.72 -11.54
C TYR A 45 4.93 -43.18 -12.54
N THR A 46 4.82 -44.50 -12.69
CA THR A 46 3.74 -45.10 -13.49
C THR A 46 2.55 -45.37 -12.58
N LEU A 47 1.38 -44.89 -12.98
CA LEU A 47 0.14 -45.10 -12.26
C LEU A 47 -0.47 -46.43 -12.68
N LYS A 48 -0.82 -47.26 -11.71
CA LYS A 48 -1.60 -48.48 -11.91
C LYS A 48 -2.89 -48.33 -11.11
N GLU A 49 -4.01 -48.24 -11.82
CA GLU A 49 -5.33 -48.25 -11.20
C GLU A 49 -5.53 -49.61 -10.48
N PRO A 50 -6.04 -49.67 -9.24
CA PRO A 50 -6.57 -48.61 -8.37
C PRO A 50 -5.59 -48.16 -7.26
N THR A 51 -4.30 -48.53 -7.32
CA THR A 51 -3.35 -48.29 -6.23
C THR A 51 -2.79 -46.86 -6.26
N PRO A 52 -2.91 -46.09 -5.16
CA PRO A 52 -2.32 -44.75 -5.09
C PRO A 52 -0.79 -44.82 -5.11
N LEU A 53 -0.14 -43.69 -5.39
CA LEU A 53 1.31 -43.57 -5.35
C LEU A 53 1.84 -43.89 -3.93
N PRO A 54 2.86 -44.76 -3.82
CA PRO A 54 3.36 -45.24 -2.52
C PRO A 54 4.26 -44.24 -1.79
N SER A 55 4.71 -43.16 -2.43
CA SER A 55 5.57 -42.14 -1.83
C SER A 55 5.01 -40.74 -2.05
N PRO A 56 4.99 -39.88 -1.01
CA PRO A 56 4.59 -38.48 -1.15
C PRO A 56 5.54 -37.76 -2.12
N ILE A 57 4.97 -36.97 -3.02
CA ILE A 57 5.72 -36.21 -4.01
C ILE A 57 5.98 -34.82 -3.45
N ALA A 58 7.24 -34.53 -3.11
CA ALA A 58 7.66 -33.20 -2.71
C ALA A 58 8.22 -32.43 -3.91
N LEU A 59 7.61 -31.29 -4.24
CA LEU A 59 8.09 -30.40 -5.29
C LEU A 59 9.09 -29.39 -4.73
N SER A 60 10.21 -29.20 -5.43
CA SER A 60 11.20 -28.16 -5.15
C SER A 60 10.86 -26.85 -5.86
N GLU A 61 11.51 -25.76 -5.49
CA GLU A 61 11.38 -24.47 -6.17
C GLU A 61 11.78 -24.57 -7.65
N GLY A 62 10.90 -24.11 -8.55
CA GLY A 62 11.13 -24.17 -9.99
C GLY A 62 10.85 -25.52 -10.66
N SER A 63 10.52 -26.57 -9.90
CA SER A 63 10.12 -27.88 -10.45
C SER A 63 8.78 -27.83 -11.20
N THR A 64 8.60 -28.75 -12.15
CA THR A 64 7.35 -28.94 -12.87
C THR A 64 6.77 -30.33 -12.60
N PHE A 65 5.49 -30.36 -12.25
CA PHE A 65 4.71 -31.58 -12.10
C PHE A 65 3.86 -31.77 -13.34
N LYS A 66 4.05 -32.89 -14.02
CA LYS A 66 3.32 -33.24 -15.24
C LYS A 66 2.59 -34.56 -15.04
N LEU A 67 1.27 -34.49 -15.05
CA LEU A 67 0.39 -35.65 -15.08
C LEU A 67 -0.05 -35.89 -16.52
N SER A 68 0.19 -37.08 -17.05
CA SER A 68 -0.27 -37.49 -18.38
C SER A 68 -0.95 -38.84 -18.31
N PHE A 69 -2.13 -38.98 -18.90
CA PHE A 69 -2.87 -40.23 -18.90
C PHE A 69 -3.79 -40.33 -20.14
N SER A 70 -4.29 -41.52 -20.44
CA SER A 70 -5.30 -41.75 -21.46
C SER A 70 -6.58 -42.21 -20.80
N VAL A 71 -7.68 -41.53 -21.06
CA VAL A 71 -9.02 -41.91 -20.63
C VAL A 71 -9.55 -42.97 -21.58
N ILE A 72 -9.97 -44.10 -21.03
CA ILE A 72 -10.54 -45.22 -21.79
C ILE A 72 -11.87 -45.63 -21.17
N ASP A 73 -12.74 -46.21 -21.98
CA ASP A 73 -13.85 -47.01 -21.47
C ASP A 73 -13.32 -48.42 -21.15
N THR A 74 -13.57 -48.92 -19.93
CA THR A 74 -13.15 -50.26 -19.52
C THR A 74 -13.89 -51.37 -20.27
N ALA A 75 -15.09 -51.08 -20.81
CA ALA A 75 -15.90 -52.07 -21.52
C ALA A 75 -15.45 -52.25 -22.98
N THR A 76 -15.11 -51.15 -23.67
CA THR A 76 -14.75 -51.16 -25.09
C THR A 76 -13.24 -51.00 -25.36
N GLY A 77 -12.48 -50.50 -24.38
CA GLY A 77 -11.06 -50.20 -24.53
C GLY A 77 -10.76 -49.01 -25.43
N GLU A 78 -11.79 -48.32 -25.92
CA GLU A 78 -11.68 -47.15 -26.79
C GLU A 78 -11.40 -45.87 -25.99
N GLY A 79 -10.71 -44.92 -26.61
CA GLY A 79 -10.40 -43.63 -26.01
C GLY A 79 -11.64 -42.74 -25.98
N VAL A 80 -12.08 -42.36 -24.79
CA VAL A 80 -13.29 -41.55 -24.59
C VAL A 80 -12.90 -40.13 -24.17
N PHE A 81 -13.65 -39.14 -24.67
CA PHE A 81 -13.53 -37.76 -24.22
C PHE A 81 -14.47 -37.52 -23.03
N PRO A 82 -13.95 -37.33 -21.80
CA PRO A 82 -14.77 -37.01 -20.63
C PRO A 82 -15.26 -35.55 -20.72
N GLN A 83 -16.51 -35.32 -20.31
CA GLN A 83 -17.06 -33.96 -20.26
C GLN A 83 -16.52 -33.17 -19.07
N GLN A 84 -16.20 -33.86 -17.97
CA GLN A 84 -15.62 -33.28 -16.78
C GLN A 84 -14.30 -33.99 -16.46
N ALA A 85 -13.22 -33.22 -16.41
CA ALA A 85 -11.90 -33.70 -16.03
C ALA A 85 -11.21 -32.66 -15.15
N HIS A 86 -11.16 -32.94 -13.85
CA HIS A 86 -10.52 -32.06 -12.88
C HIS A 86 -9.59 -32.84 -11.98
N LEU A 87 -8.54 -32.15 -11.54
CA LEU A 87 -7.69 -32.61 -10.47
C LEU A 87 -8.01 -31.77 -9.23
N LEU A 88 -8.53 -32.44 -8.22
CA LEU A 88 -8.87 -31.86 -6.93
C LEU A 88 -7.64 -31.98 -6.01
N PHE A 89 -7.30 -30.87 -5.39
CA PHE A 89 -6.27 -30.72 -4.38
C PHE A 89 -6.99 -30.50 -3.06
N GLU A 90 -7.04 -31.52 -2.22
CA GLU A 90 -7.66 -31.44 -0.91
C GLU A 90 -6.58 -31.03 0.10
N ASP A 91 -6.77 -29.89 0.77
CA ASP A 91 -5.90 -29.47 1.87
C ASP A 91 -6.46 -30.03 3.17
N PRO A 92 -5.67 -30.73 4.02
CA PRO A 92 -6.13 -31.17 5.35
C PRO A 92 -6.67 -30.04 6.23
N LYS A 93 -6.37 -28.77 5.92
CA LYS A 93 -6.86 -27.59 6.64
C LYS A 93 -8.14 -26.98 6.08
N GLY A 94 -8.67 -27.53 4.97
CA GLY A 94 -10.00 -27.23 4.44
C GLY A 94 -10.07 -26.31 3.21
N ASP A 95 -8.92 -25.85 2.69
CA ASP A 95 -8.86 -25.04 1.46
C ASP A 95 -8.68 -25.92 0.22
N ASP A 96 -9.80 -26.45 -0.29
CA ASP A 96 -9.82 -27.31 -1.46
C ASP A 96 -9.75 -26.52 -2.77
N VAL A 97 -8.87 -26.95 -3.69
CA VAL A 97 -8.69 -26.31 -4.99
C VAL A 97 -8.91 -27.32 -6.11
N THR A 98 -9.69 -26.96 -7.13
CA THR A 98 -9.87 -27.78 -8.33
C THR A 98 -9.19 -27.14 -9.53
N LEU A 99 -8.41 -27.91 -10.27
CA LEU A 99 -7.80 -27.48 -11.53
C LEU A 99 -8.34 -28.31 -12.71
N PRO A 100 -8.73 -27.67 -13.83
CA PRO A 100 -9.14 -28.39 -15.02
C PRO A 100 -7.96 -29.11 -15.68
N VAL A 101 -8.21 -30.34 -16.15
CA VAL A 101 -7.24 -31.13 -16.91
C VAL A 101 -7.53 -30.97 -18.41
N THR A 102 -6.49 -30.66 -19.19
CA THR A 102 -6.64 -30.56 -20.65
C THR A 102 -6.75 -31.96 -21.25
N VAL A 103 -7.91 -32.29 -21.82
CA VAL A 103 -8.15 -33.56 -22.52
C VAL A 103 -8.35 -33.31 -24.01
N LYS A 104 -7.74 -34.15 -24.85
CA LYS A 104 -7.90 -34.12 -26.32
C LYS A 104 -9.03 -35.05 -26.75
N SER A 105 -9.53 -34.86 -27.96
CA SER A 105 -10.59 -35.71 -28.56
C SER A 105 -10.25 -37.20 -28.62
N ASN A 106 -8.96 -37.56 -28.59
CA ASN A 106 -8.48 -38.94 -28.57
C ASN A 106 -8.37 -39.55 -27.16
N GLY A 107 -8.92 -38.90 -26.13
CA GLY A 107 -8.87 -39.34 -24.74
C GLY A 107 -7.53 -39.09 -24.04
N LYS A 108 -6.51 -38.53 -24.71
CA LYS A 108 -5.23 -38.20 -24.06
C LYS A 108 -5.36 -36.91 -23.25
N ALA A 109 -5.01 -37.00 -21.98
CA ALA A 109 -5.07 -35.93 -21.01
C ALA A 109 -3.67 -35.52 -20.52
N GLN A 110 -3.47 -34.22 -20.31
CA GLN A 110 -2.24 -33.68 -19.74
C GLN A 110 -2.54 -32.49 -18.83
N LEU A 111 -1.96 -32.51 -17.63
CA LEU A 111 -1.90 -31.39 -16.70
C LEU A 111 -0.44 -31.08 -16.38
N THR A 112 -0.07 -29.81 -16.39
CA THR A 112 1.27 -29.34 -16.02
C THR A 112 1.15 -28.24 -14.98
N ILE A 113 1.82 -28.41 -13.86
CA ILE A 113 1.89 -27.46 -12.76
C ILE A 113 3.35 -27.04 -12.64
N ASN A 114 3.61 -25.75 -12.84
CA ASN A 114 4.94 -25.20 -12.71
C ASN A 114 5.03 -24.46 -11.38
N THR A 115 5.94 -24.86 -10.51
CA THR A 115 6.13 -24.18 -9.22
C THR A 115 6.70 -22.77 -9.40
N ALA A 116 7.46 -22.49 -10.47
CA ALA A 116 7.91 -21.13 -10.80
C ALA A 116 6.77 -20.16 -11.16
N LYS A 117 5.63 -20.68 -11.64
CA LYS A 117 4.44 -19.92 -12.04
C LYS A 117 3.19 -20.71 -11.62
N PRO A 118 2.92 -20.81 -10.31
CA PRO A 118 1.82 -21.60 -9.81
C PRO A 118 0.49 -20.97 -10.26
N HIS A 119 -0.55 -21.80 -10.35
CA HIS A 119 -1.90 -21.30 -10.62
C HIS A 119 -2.34 -20.38 -9.46
N PRO A 120 -2.99 -19.23 -9.72
CA PRO A 120 -3.36 -18.27 -8.68
C PRO A 120 -4.23 -18.85 -7.56
N SER A 121 -5.00 -19.91 -7.86
CA SER A 121 -5.82 -20.62 -6.86
C SER A 121 -4.98 -21.40 -5.84
N LEU A 122 -3.79 -21.87 -6.20
CA LEU A 122 -2.90 -22.63 -5.30
C LEU A 122 -2.08 -21.73 -4.37
N LEU A 123 -2.01 -20.42 -4.65
CA LEU A 123 -1.19 -19.45 -3.89
C LEU A 123 -1.70 -19.18 -2.48
N SER A 124 -2.97 -19.50 -2.19
CA SER A 124 -3.61 -19.18 -0.91
C SER A 124 -3.53 -20.33 0.09
N THR A 125 -2.94 -21.47 -0.29
CA THR A 125 -3.11 -22.75 0.40
C THR A 125 -1.88 -23.14 1.22
N HIS A 126 -1.98 -24.17 2.07
CA HIS A 126 -0.96 -24.47 3.08
C HIS A 126 0.14 -25.44 2.65
N GLY A 127 0.09 -25.94 1.40
CA GLY A 127 1.23 -26.59 0.77
C GLY A 127 1.33 -28.10 0.92
N SER A 128 0.39 -28.75 1.59
CA SER A 128 0.24 -30.21 1.60
C SER A 128 -1.12 -30.57 1.03
N PHE A 129 -1.18 -31.45 0.04
CA PHE A 129 -2.41 -31.78 -0.67
C PHE A 129 -2.58 -33.27 -0.87
N HIS A 130 -3.80 -33.76 -0.70
CA HIS A 130 -4.22 -35.03 -1.28
C HIS A 130 -4.75 -34.79 -2.69
N LEU A 131 -4.14 -35.47 -3.68
CA LEU A 131 -4.53 -35.34 -5.07
C LEU A 131 -5.57 -36.39 -5.43
N THR A 132 -6.74 -35.95 -5.87
CA THR A 132 -7.80 -36.82 -6.38
C THR A 132 -8.15 -36.43 -7.81
N LEU A 133 -8.07 -37.39 -8.73
CA LEU A 133 -8.44 -37.20 -10.12
C LEU A 133 -9.92 -37.53 -10.28
N LEU A 134 -10.70 -36.55 -10.72
CA LEU A 134 -12.14 -36.65 -10.94
C LEU A 134 -12.43 -36.63 -12.43
N LEU A 135 -12.93 -37.76 -12.95
CA LEU A 135 -13.38 -37.90 -14.32
C LEU A 135 -14.87 -38.24 -14.34
N SER A 136 -15.64 -37.53 -15.14
CA SER A 136 -17.06 -37.81 -15.32
C SER A 136 -17.52 -37.57 -16.75
N SER A 137 -18.50 -38.37 -17.16
CA SER A 137 -19.25 -38.22 -18.40
C SER A 137 -20.73 -38.32 -18.05
N LEU A 138 -21.50 -37.27 -18.33
CA LEU A 138 -22.82 -36.98 -17.74
C LEU A 138 -23.74 -38.21 -17.60
N ASP A 139 -23.96 -38.96 -18.68
CA ASP A 139 -24.93 -40.07 -18.66
C ASP A 139 -24.40 -41.40 -19.24
N SER A 140 -23.29 -41.37 -19.97
CA SER A 140 -22.83 -42.49 -20.79
C SER A 140 -21.97 -43.52 -20.04
N LEU A 141 -21.23 -43.11 -19.01
CA LEU A 141 -20.32 -43.98 -18.27
C LEU A 141 -20.35 -43.69 -16.76
N THR A 142 -19.94 -44.64 -15.94
CA THR A 142 -19.77 -44.40 -14.50
C THR A 142 -18.56 -43.48 -14.26
N PRO A 143 -18.70 -42.47 -13.38
CA PRO A 143 -17.62 -41.54 -13.08
C PRO A 143 -16.49 -42.23 -12.30
N LEU A 144 -15.27 -41.73 -12.46
CA LEU A 144 -14.07 -42.24 -11.80
C LEU A 144 -13.52 -41.19 -10.83
N SER A 145 -13.40 -41.57 -9.56
CA SER A 145 -12.67 -40.83 -8.53
C SER A 145 -11.41 -41.61 -8.16
N TYR A 146 -10.25 -41.16 -8.65
CA TYR A 146 -8.99 -41.87 -8.47
C TYR A 146 -8.03 -41.10 -7.56
N PRO A 147 -7.73 -41.58 -6.34
CA PRO A 147 -6.73 -40.95 -5.47
C PRO A 147 -5.33 -41.21 -6.02
N LEU A 148 -4.64 -40.13 -6.42
CA LEU A 148 -3.29 -40.21 -6.95
C LEU A 148 -2.27 -40.35 -5.82
N GLY A 149 -2.37 -39.56 -4.76
CA GLY A 149 -1.44 -39.58 -3.63
C GLY A 149 -1.24 -38.19 -3.01
N GLU A 150 -0.21 -38.06 -2.18
CA GLU A 150 0.13 -36.81 -1.50
C GLU A 150 1.13 -35.97 -2.30
N LEU A 151 0.88 -34.67 -2.38
CA LEU A 151 1.75 -33.67 -3.01
C LEU A 151 2.06 -32.56 -2.02
N SER A 152 3.35 -32.28 -1.80
CA SER A 152 3.77 -31.12 -1.02
C SER A 152 4.43 -30.05 -1.89
N LEU A 153 3.90 -28.82 -1.83
CA LEU A 153 4.47 -27.62 -2.44
C LEU A 153 5.35 -26.88 -1.45
N PRO A 154 6.44 -26.23 -1.90
CA PRO A 154 7.31 -25.47 -1.03
C PRO A 154 6.61 -24.16 -0.60
N SER A 155 6.73 -23.84 0.70
CA SER A 155 6.03 -22.70 1.32
C SER A 155 6.44 -21.33 0.79
N SER A 156 7.62 -21.21 0.20
CA SER A 156 8.12 -19.98 -0.44
C SER A 156 7.25 -19.51 -1.61
N ILE A 157 6.55 -20.44 -2.26
CA ILE A 157 5.75 -20.19 -3.46
C ILE A 157 4.28 -19.89 -3.09
N LEU A 158 3.86 -20.28 -1.89
CA LEU A 158 2.49 -20.18 -1.38
C LEU A 158 2.24 -18.83 -0.70
N THR A 159 2.84 -17.77 -1.25
CA THR A 159 2.62 -16.42 -0.73
C THR A 159 1.48 -15.77 -1.50
N PRO A 160 0.44 -15.26 -0.80
CA PRO A 160 -0.59 -14.49 -1.46
C PRO A 160 0.04 -13.24 -2.06
N LEU A 161 -0.23 -13.00 -3.35
CA LEU A 161 0.25 -11.81 -4.06
C LEU A 161 -0.17 -10.54 -3.30
N ALA A 162 0.81 -9.69 -2.97
CA ALA A 162 0.56 -8.43 -2.28
C ALA A 162 -0.44 -7.57 -3.05
N ARG A 163 -1.52 -7.18 -2.37
CA ARG A 163 -2.58 -6.37 -2.98
C ARG A 163 -2.08 -4.93 -3.16
N LYS A 164 -1.96 -4.48 -4.41
CA LYS A 164 -1.55 -3.10 -4.73
C LYS A 164 -2.64 -2.05 -4.47
N ARG A 165 -3.90 -2.46 -4.36
CA ARG A 165 -5.07 -1.58 -4.22
C ARG A 165 -5.87 -1.97 -2.98
N HIS A 166 -6.18 -1.02 -2.10
CA HIS A 166 -6.87 -1.31 -0.83
C HIS A 166 -8.37 -1.66 -1.01
N ASP A 167 -8.94 -1.40 -2.17
CA ASP A 167 -10.39 -1.46 -2.45
C ASP A 167 -10.86 -2.75 -3.15
N LEU A 168 -9.99 -3.75 -3.33
CA LEU A 168 -10.46 -5.05 -3.84
C LEU A 168 -11.24 -5.80 -2.75
N PRO A 169 -12.27 -6.57 -3.15
CA PRO A 169 -12.99 -7.43 -2.22
C PRO A 169 -12.05 -8.42 -1.50
N PRO A 170 -12.44 -8.90 -0.30
CA PRO A 170 -11.69 -9.92 0.45
C PRO A 170 -11.40 -11.15 -0.42
N ARG A 171 -10.22 -11.76 -0.24
CA ARG A 171 -9.88 -13.01 -0.94
C ARG A 171 -10.77 -14.13 -0.40
N GLN A 172 -11.08 -15.14 -1.23
CA GLN A 172 -11.67 -16.37 -0.70
C GLN A 172 -10.73 -16.95 0.38
N GLY A 173 -11.26 -17.22 1.57
CA GLY A 173 -10.50 -17.67 2.74
C GLY A 173 -10.12 -16.56 3.74
N ASP A 174 -10.01 -15.30 3.30
CA ASP A 174 -9.77 -14.18 4.20
C ASP A 174 -11.08 -13.76 4.89
N PRO A 175 -11.10 -13.60 6.23
CA PRO A 175 -12.29 -13.10 6.91
C PRO A 175 -12.62 -11.70 6.40
N ALA A 176 -13.83 -11.53 5.87
CA ALA A 176 -14.30 -10.26 5.33
C ALA A 176 -14.26 -9.11 6.36
N PHE A 177 -14.28 -9.46 7.66
CA PHE A 177 -14.21 -8.53 8.76
C PHE A 177 -13.01 -8.89 9.64
N HIS A 178 -11.97 -8.07 9.56
CA HIS A 178 -10.85 -8.09 10.51
C HIS A 178 -10.55 -6.65 10.96
N PRO A 179 -10.06 -6.45 12.20
CA PRO A 179 -9.56 -5.13 12.59
C PRO A 179 -8.44 -4.72 11.64
N GLN A 180 -8.51 -3.48 11.14
CA GLN A 180 -7.43 -2.89 10.35
C GLN A 180 -6.31 -2.41 11.27
N GLN A 181 -5.08 -2.39 10.76
CA GLN A 181 -3.97 -1.82 11.49
C GLN A 181 -4.20 -0.32 11.73
N GLU A 182 -3.97 0.13 12.95
CA GLU A 182 -4.08 1.56 13.31
C GLU A 182 -3.02 2.38 12.56
N ILE A 183 -3.45 3.51 11.98
CA ILE A 183 -2.58 4.42 11.23
C ILE A 183 -2.28 5.63 12.12
N PHE A 184 -1.01 5.83 12.46
CA PHE A 184 -0.56 6.99 13.23
C PHE A 184 -0.08 8.11 12.30
N HIS A 185 -0.51 9.34 12.58
CA HIS A 185 -0.01 10.51 11.86
C HIS A 185 1.38 10.91 12.41
N THR A 186 2.41 10.83 11.57
CA THR A 186 3.75 11.32 11.91
C THR A 186 3.85 12.81 11.64
N PHE A 187 3.91 13.62 12.70
CA PHE A 187 4.13 15.05 12.59
C PHE A 187 5.55 15.39 12.14
N LYS A 188 5.71 16.57 11.54
CA LYS A 188 7.02 17.10 11.17
C LYS A 188 7.83 17.43 12.44
N GLU A 189 9.11 17.09 12.44
CA GLU A 189 10.03 17.49 13.50
C GLU A 189 10.20 19.01 13.57
N ASP A 190 10.31 19.52 14.79
CA ASP A 190 10.59 20.93 15.03
C ASP A 190 11.98 21.32 14.51
N PRO A 191 12.15 22.53 13.95
CA PRO A 191 13.44 22.98 13.46
C PRO A 191 14.46 23.11 14.60
N LYS A 192 15.68 22.62 14.37
CA LYS A 192 16.78 22.74 15.33
C LYS A 192 17.15 24.21 15.56
N THR A 193 17.08 24.67 16.80
CA THR A 193 17.50 26.03 17.20
C THR A 193 18.95 26.05 17.68
N VAL A 194 19.62 27.19 17.54
CA VAL A 194 20.96 27.41 18.08
C VAL A 194 20.94 27.54 19.61
N GLY A 195 22.05 27.19 20.27
CA GLY A 195 22.21 27.34 21.72
C GLY A 195 22.26 28.81 22.15
N TRP A 196 21.74 29.09 23.35
CA TRP A 196 21.63 30.45 23.91
C TRP A 196 22.97 31.21 23.95
N THR A 197 24.06 30.51 24.24
CA THR A 197 25.41 31.08 24.27
C THR A 197 25.84 31.63 22.91
N LEU A 198 25.61 30.88 21.83
CA LEU A 198 25.94 31.34 20.47
C LEU A 198 25.07 32.53 20.06
N SER A 199 23.79 32.53 20.43
CA SER A 199 22.90 33.67 20.17
C SER A 199 23.37 34.94 20.87
N ILE A 200 23.81 34.85 22.14
CA ILE A 200 24.35 36.00 22.86
C ILE A 200 25.61 36.52 22.17
N ILE A 201 26.56 35.64 21.83
CA ILE A 201 27.80 36.03 21.15
C ILE A 201 27.48 36.76 19.83
N GLY A 202 26.57 36.21 19.02
CA GLY A 202 26.14 36.87 17.77
C GLY A 202 25.52 38.25 18.00
N THR A 203 24.73 38.41 19.06
CA THR A 203 24.12 39.69 19.43
C THR A 203 25.19 40.71 19.86
N VAL A 204 26.16 40.30 20.67
CA VAL A 204 27.28 41.17 21.10
C VAL A 204 28.11 41.61 19.91
N VAL A 205 28.43 40.69 18.98
CA VAL A 205 29.19 41.01 17.76
C VAL A 205 28.42 42.01 16.88
N THR A 206 27.10 41.87 16.79
CA THR A 206 26.25 42.79 16.00
C THR A 206 26.14 44.18 16.64
N LEU A 207 26.17 44.25 17.98
CA LEU A 207 26.14 45.52 18.73
C LEU A 207 27.53 46.19 18.84
N ALA A 208 28.63 45.45 18.62
CA ALA A 208 29.99 45.97 18.80
C ALA A 208 30.29 47.25 17.99
N PRO A 209 29.93 47.37 16.69
CA PRO A 209 30.18 48.60 15.93
C PRO A 209 29.49 49.83 16.53
N TRP A 210 28.29 49.68 17.08
CA TRP A 210 27.57 50.77 17.75
C TRP A 210 28.28 51.22 19.03
N THR A 211 28.81 50.28 19.82
CA THR A 211 29.58 50.63 21.03
C THR A 211 30.88 51.37 20.69
N VAL A 212 31.56 50.96 19.62
CA VAL A 212 32.76 51.65 19.12
C VAL A 212 32.43 53.05 18.63
N LEU A 213 31.34 53.21 17.85
CA LEU A 213 30.88 54.51 17.37
C LEU A 213 30.61 55.48 18.53
N LEU A 214 29.88 55.03 19.57
CA LEU A 214 29.59 55.84 20.75
C LEU A 214 30.87 56.19 21.53
N GLY A 215 31.80 55.25 21.66
CA GLY A 215 33.09 55.49 22.30
C GLY A 215 33.97 56.50 21.55
N LEU A 216 33.99 56.44 20.22
CA LEU A 216 34.68 57.42 19.38
C LEU A 216 34.01 58.80 19.44
N LEU A 217 32.67 58.84 19.45
CA LEU A 217 31.92 60.09 19.56
C LEU A 217 32.20 60.80 20.89
N GLY A 218 32.34 60.06 22.00
CA GLY A 218 32.75 60.63 23.29
C GLY A 218 34.18 61.18 23.32
N LYS A 219 35.08 60.67 22.46
CA LYS A 219 36.43 61.26 22.28
C LYS A 219 36.43 62.49 21.39
N LEU A 220 35.49 62.57 20.44
CA LEU A 220 35.33 63.71 19.53
C LEU A 220 34.52 64.85 20.17
N SER A 221 33.61 64.56 21.09
CA SER A 221 32.75 65.55 21.74
C SER A 221 33.48 66.76 22.37
N PRO A 222 34.65 66.65 23.03
CA PRO A 222 35.35 67.83 23.54
C PRO A 222 35.91 68.75 22.44
N SER A 223 36.10 68.25 21.21
CA SER A 223 36.55 69.05 20.06
C SER A 223 35.40 69.74 19.31
N LEU A 224 34.16 69.34 19.58
CA LEU A 224 32.95 69.92 18.98
C LEU A 224 32.44 71.05 19.88
N SER A 225 32.51 72.30 19.41
CA SER A 225 31.90 73.43 20.13
C SER A 225 30.38 73.37 20.00
N PHE A 226 29.69 72.69 20.92
CA PHE A 226 28.24 72.63 20.93
C PHE A 226 27.67 73.99 21.36
N GLN A 227 27.10 74.73 20.41
CA GLN A 227 26.25 75.88 20.74
C GLN A 227 24.92 75.37 21.29
N THR A 228 24.38 76.03 22.32
CA THR A 228 23.08 75.68 22.89
C THR A 228 21.99 75.71 21.81
N PRO A 229 21.31 74.58 21.53
CA PRO A 229 20.26 74.52 20.53
C PRO A 229 19.11 75.48 20.87
N PRO A 230 18.38 75.98 19.87
CA PRO A 230 17.14 76.71 20.12
C PRO A 230 16.08 75.80 20.75
N THR A 231 15.15 76.39 21.49
CA THR A 231 14.02 75.68 22.11
C THR A 231 13.17 74.91 21.08
N SER A 232 13.03 75.44 19.86
CA SER A 232 12.37 74.78 18.75
C SER A 232 13.02 73.45 18.33
N SER A 233 14.36 73.33 18.41
CA SER A 233 15.07 72.10 18.11
C SER A 233 14.80 71.00 19.15
N TYR A 234 14.68 71.35 20.42
CA TYR A 234 14.31 70.38 21.46
C TYR A 234 12.90 69.83 21.24
N VAL A 235 11.94 70.68 20.87
CA VAL A 235 10.57 70.26 20.54
C VAL A 235 10.58 69.32 19.32
N PHE A 236 11.34 69.65 18.28
CA PHE A 236 11.48 68.78 17.10
C PHE A 236 12.10 67.42 17.44
N LEU A 237 13.18 67.39 18.25
CA LEU A 237 13.81 66.14 18.69
C LEU A 237 12.88 65.29 19.57
N LEU A 238 12.06 65.92 20.41
CA LEU A 238 11.06 65.21 21.20
C LEU A 238 10.03 64.53 20.30
N VAL A 239 9.54 65.22 19.27
CA VAL A 239 8.59 64.64 18.30
C VAL A 239 9.24 63.49 17.51
N LEU A 240 10.51 63.61 17.14
CA LEU A 240 11.25 62.50 16.52
C LEU A 240 11.42 61.31 17.46
N ALA A 241 11.74 61.54 18.74
CA ALA A 241 11.82 60.49 19.75
C ALA A 241 10.45 59.82 19.97
N ALA A 242 9.36 60.58 19.92
CA ALA A 242 8.00 60.05 20.00
C ALA A 242 7.65 59.17 18.78
N LEU A 243 8.12 59.52 17.57
CA LEU A 243 7.98 58.68 16.37
C LEU A 243 8.73 57.36 16.52
N GLU A 244 9.98 57.39 16.99
CA GLU A 244 10.78 56.19 17.21
C GLU A 244 10.17 55.31 18.31
N ALA A 245 9.71 55.91 19.40
CA ALA A 245 8.99 55.20 20.46
C ALA A 245 7.72 54.54 19.93
N LEU A 246 6.97 55.22 19.05
CA LEU A 246 5.77 54.66 18.43
C LEU A 246 6.12 53.43 17.56
N ILE A 247 7.20 53.48 16.79
CA ILE A 247 7.71 52.34 16.01
C ILE A 247 8.13 51.19 16.94
N PHE A 248 8.79 51.50 18.05
CA PHE A 248 9.19 50.49 19.04
C PHE A 248 8.00 49.81 19.71
N VAL A 249 6.98 50.57 20.13
CA VAL A 249 5.75 49.98 20.70
C VAL A 249 5.01 49.15 19.63
N TYR A 250 5.09 49.54 18.34
CA TYR A 250 4.56 48.74 17.25
C TYR A 250 5.25 47.39 17.11
N TRP A 251 6.58 47.37 17.17
CA TRP A 251 7.34 46.13 17.17
C TRP A 251 6.95 45.21 18.35
N LEU A 252 6.63 45.78 19.51
CA LEU A 252 6.21 45.00 20.67
C LEU A 252 4.78 44.45 20.57
N LYS A 253 3.78 45.31 20.31
CA LYS A 253 2.37 44.97 20.54
C LYS A 253 1.32 45.65 19.64
N LEU A 254 1.61 46.77 18.95
CA LEU A 254 0.55 47.42 18.14
C LEU A 254 0.27 46.66 16.85
N LYS A 255 -1.01 46.68 16.45
CA LYS A 255 -1.45 46.27 15.12
C LYS A 255 -1.28 47.43 14.13
N LEU A 256 -1.05 47.10 12.86
CA LEU A 256 -0.75 48.06 11.80
C LEU A 256 -1.78 49.19 11.65
N TYR A 257 -3.08 48.87 11.75
CA TYR A 257 -4.15 49.86 11.58
C TYR A 257 -4.27 50.88 12.73
N HIS A 258 -3.68 50.60 13.90
CA HIS A 258 -3.55 51.58 14.97
C HIS A 258 -2.29 52.43 14.82
N LEU A 259 -1.20 51.83 14.34
CA LEU A 259 0.05 52.55 14.05
C LEU A 259 -0.17 53.61 12.97
N LEU A 260 -0.78 53.23 11.85
CA LEU A 260 -0.85 54.06 10.65
C LEU A 260 -1.45 55.47 10.88
N PRO A 261 -2.63 55.64 11.51
CA PRO A 261 -3.19 56.96 11.77
C PRO A 261 -2.36 57.77 12.78
N ALA A 262 -1.84 57.12 13.83
CA ALA A 262 -1.02 57.77 14.85
C ALA A 262 0.32 58.25 14.26
N PHE A 263 0.97 57.42 13.44
CA PHE A 263 2.22 57.72 12.76
C PHE A 263 2.04 58.85 11.74
N LEU A 264 0.94 58.82 10.97
CA LEU A 264 0.63 59.88 10.01
C LEU A 264 0.39 61.22 10.72
N GLY A 265 -0.41 61.23 11.79
CA GLY A 265 -0.63 62.42 12.59
C GLY A 265 0.66 62.98 13.20
N LEU A 266 1.48 62.11 13.79
CA LEU A 266 2.75 62.51 14.39
C LEU A 266 3.78 62.96 13.34
N SER A 267 3.74 62.40 12.12
CA SER A 267 4.56 62.84 10.99
C SER A 267 4.20 64.25 10.52
N VAL A 268 2.92 64.61 10.48
CA VAL A 268 2.49 65.99 10.18
C VAL A 268 3.02 66.95 11.25
N VAL A 269 2.93 66.59 12.53
CA VAL A 269 3.49 67.39 13.63
C VAL A 269 5.02 67.49 13.52
N ALA A 270 5.72 66.41 13.16
CA ALA A 270 7.16 66.38 12.97
C ALA A 270 7.60 67.29 11.81
N THR A 271 6.89 67.27 10.68
CA THR A 271 7.21 68.16 9.55
C THR A 271 7.03 69.63 9.91
N TRP A 272 5.95 69.99 10.59
CA TRP A 272 5.69 71.36 11.02
C TRP A 272 6.76 71.88 11.99
N THR A 273 7.02 71.12 13.06
CA THR A 273 8.04 71.45 14.07
C THR A 273 9.44 71.47 13.47
N GLY A 274 9.74 70.57 12.53
CA GLY A 274 11.01 70.52 11.79
C GLY A 274 11.23 71.75 10.91
N ILE A 275 10.22 72.23 10.19
CA ILE A 275 10.32 73.45 9.39
C ILE A 275 10.69 74.65 10.27
N ILE A 276 10.06 74.78 11.44
CA ILE A 276 10.33 75.89 12.38
C ILE A 276 11.75 75.77 12.94
N ALA A 277 12.13 74.60 13.43
CA ALA A 277 13.45 74.36 14.02
C ALA A 277 14.59 74.59 13.02
N LEU A 278 14.46 74.07 11.80
CA LEU A 278 15.48 74.23 10.74
C LEU A 278 15.57 75.69 10.26
N ARG A 279 14.46 76.42 10.18
CA ARG A 279 14.47 77.86 9.87
C ARG A 279 15.19 78.66 10.96
N GLU A 280 14.90 78.38 12.23
CA GLU A 280 15.58 79.08 13.33
C GLU A 280 17.08 78.80 13.34
N LEU A 281 17.50 77.53 13.18
CA LEU A 281 18.91 77.15 13.06
C LEU A 281 19.59 77.87 11.88
N ARG A 282 18.93 77.96 10.72
CA ARG A 282 19.44 78.72 9.57
C ARG A 282 19.65 80.20 9.93
N THR A 283 18.68 80.85 10.57
CA THR A 283 18.82 82.27 10.95
C THR A 283 19.97 82.49 11.94
N ARG A 284 20.19 81.57 12.90
CA ARG A 284 21.31 81.64 13.83
C ARG A 284 22.65 81.44 13.13
N ARG A 285 22.74 80.51 12.18
CA ARG A 285 23.93 80.31 11.34
C ARG A 285 24.29 81.55 10.52
N LEU A 286 23.30 82.19 9.90
CA LEU A 286 23.49 83.42 9.12
C LEU A 286 23.94 84.59 10.02
N LYS A 287 23.37 84.72 11.23
CA LYS A 287 23.80 85.71 12.22
C LYS A 287 25.23 85.47 12.74
N ALA A 288 25.67 84.22 12.79
CA ALA A 288 27.03 83.83 13.16
C ALA A 288 28.06 83.98 12.03
N GLY A 289 27.69 84.57 10.88
CA GLY A 289 28.59 84.81 9.74
C GLY A 289 28.77 83.61 8.80
N GLY A 290 27.93 82.58 8.91
CA GLY A 290 27.95 81.45 7.98
C GLY A 290 27.40 81.81 6.60
N ALA A 291 27.99 81.23 5.54
CA ALA A 291 27.54 81.40 4.16
C ALA A 291 26.06 80.97 3.95
N PRO A 292 25.35 81.56 2.97
CA PRO A 292 23.95 81.25 2.65
C PRO A 292 23.72 79.77 2.30
#